data_AF-A0A0L8H873-F1
#
_entry.id   AF-A0A0L8H873-F1
#
_cell.length_a   1.000
_cell.length_b   1.000
_cell.length_c   1.000
_cell.angle_alpha   90.00
_cell.angle_beta   90.00
_cell.angle_gamma   90.00
#
_symmetry.space_group_name_H-M   'P 1'
#
loop_
_entity.id
_entity.type
_entity.pdbx_description
1 polymer ?
#
loop_
_entity_poly.entity_id
_entity_poly.type
_entity_poly.pdbx_seq_one_letter_code
_entity_poly.pdbx_strand_id
1 'polypeptide(L)'
;NKKNRWKEHFEDLLNRLPPDTIANIVPRNLDLNISLDPPSKFEIRKAIQSLKNGKAGGIDNIPVEAMKSTIEIVHYFLRYGRKKMCLMIGKRDSL
;
A
#
# COMPACT_ATOMS: atom_id res chain seq x y z
N ASN A 1 13.94 -12.15 -31.56
CA ASN A 1 14.58 -11.44 -30.42
C ASN A 1 13.52 -10.56 -29.73
N LYS A 2 12.91 -11.03 -28.63
CA LYS A 2 11.79 -10.34 -27.96
C LYS A 2 12.23 -9.16 -27.09
N LYS A 3 13.43 -9.23 -26.50
CA LYS A 3 13.97 -8.19 -25.59
C LYS A 3 14.14 -6.86 -26.30
N ASN A 4 14.62 -6.87 -27.54
CA ASN A 4 14.83 -5.63 -28.30
C ASN A 4 13.51 -4.93 -28.64
N ARG A 5 12.46 -5.68 -29.02
CA ARG A 5 11.12 -5.12 -29.23
C ARG A 5 10.54 -4.49 -27.96
N TRP A 6 10.73 -5.12 -26.80
CA TRP A 6 10.31 -4.55 -25.53
C TRP A 6 11.08 -3.28 -25.18
N LYS A 7 12.41 -3.30 -25.39
CA LYS A 7 13.27 -2.14 -25.16
C LYS A 7 12.82 -0.94 -26.00
N GLU A 8 12.66 -1.13 -27.32
CA GLU A 8 12.21 -0.07 -28.25
C GLU A 8 10.82 0.48 -27.88
N HIS A 9 9.88 -0.39 -27.50
CA HIS A 9 8.54 0.03 -27.09
C HIS A 9 8.54 0.87 -25.82
N PHE A 10 9.34 0.50 -24.81
CA PHE A 10 9.45 1.28 -23.59
C PHE A 10 10.26 2.56 -23.78
N GLU A 11 11.27 2.56 -24.64
CA GLU A 11 12.02 3.78 -24.99
C GLU A 11 11.12 4.83 -25.65
N ASP A 12 10.21 4.43 -26.54
CA ASP A 12 9.22 5.36 -27.14
C ASP A 12 8.16 5.84 -26.14
N LEU A 13 7.72 4.98 -25.22
CA LEU A 13 6.70 5.33 -24.24
C LEU A 13 7.21 6.26 -23.14
N LEU A 14 8.41 6.00 -22.63
CA LEU A 14 8.94 6.69 -21.43
C LEU A 14 9.69 7.97 -21.76
N ASN A 15 10.22 8.12 -22.99
CA ASN A 15 10.96 9.31 -23.40
C ASN A 15 10.12 10.31 -24.21
N ARG A 16 8.79 10.31 -24.02
CA ARG A 16 7.91 11.29 -24.67
C ARG A 16 8.18 12.68 -24.12
N LEU A 17 8.12 13.67 -25.02
CA LEU A 17 8.14 15.07 -24.62
C LEU A 17 6.98 15.36 -23.66
N PRO A 18 7.15 16.29 -22.72
CA PRO A 18 6.06 16.75 -21.87
C PRO A 18 4.86 17.15 -22.73
N PRO A 19 3.62 16.83 -22.34
CA PRO A 19 2.44 17.24 -23.10
C PRO A 19 2.40 18.78 -23.21
N ASP A 20 2.01 19.30 -24.39
CA ASP A 20 1.88 20.74 -24.62
C ASP A 20 0.87 21.40 -23.68
N THR A 21 -0.12 20.62 -23.24
CA THR A 21 -1.12 21.03 -22.26
C THR A 21 -0.80 20.45 -20.89
N ILE A 22 -0.42 21.30 -19.94
CA ILE A 22 -0.33 20.91 -18.53
C ILE A 22 -1.75 20.63 -18.03
N ALA A 23 -1.98 19.42 -17.52
CA ALA A 23 -3.23 19.10 -16.86
C ALA A 23 -3.40 20.01 -15.63
N ASN A 24 -4.44 20.84 -15.62
CA ASN A 24 -4.81 21.61 -14.44
C ASN A 24 -5.52 20.69 -13.44
N ILE A 25 -4.72 19.88 -12.75
CA ILE A 25 -5.19 19.02 -11.66
C ILE A 25 -5.38 19.93 -10.46
N VAL A 26 -6.64 20.30 -10.18
CA VAL A 26 -6.96 21.00 -8.94
C VAL A 26 -6.54 20.09 -7.79
N PRO A 27 -5.60 20.51 -6.93
CA PRO A 27 -5.24 19.72 -5.77
C PRO A 27 -6.51 19.47 -4.97
N ARG A 28 -6.74 18.20 -4.62
CA ARG A 28 -7.84 17.85 -3.71
C ARG A 28 -7.49 18.46 -2.35
N ASN A 29 -8.01 19.65 -2.08
CA ASN A 29 -7.86 20.35 -0.79
C ASN A 29 -8.66 19.71 0.35
N LEU A 30 -9.17 18.49 0.14
CA LEU A 30 -9.80 17.72 1.20
C LEU A 30 -8.72 16.92 1.89
N ASP A 31 -8.12 17.51 2.91
CA ASP A 31 -7.42 16.74 3.92
C ASP A 31 -8.44 15.81 4.56
N LEU A 32 -8.37 14.53 4.17
CA LEU A 32 -9.13 13.48 4.83
C LEU A 32 -8.64 13.45 6.27
N ASN A 33 -9.55 13.70 7.22
CA ASN A 33 -9.26 13.53 8.64
C ASN A 33 -9.17 12.03 8.96
N ILE A 34 -8.07 11.41 8.51
CA ILE A 34 -7.71 10.02 8.76
C ILE A 34 -6.45 10.00 9.59
N SER A 35 -6.45 9.20 10.66
CA SER A 35 -5.26 9.05 11.48
C SER A 35 -4.13 8.45 10.66
N LEU A 36 -2.98 9.10 10.72
CA LEU A 36 -1.71 8.58 10.20
C LEU A 36 -0.93 7.88 11.29
N ASP A 37 -1.56 7.42 12.37
CA ASP A 37 -0.92 6.63 13.42
C ASP A 37 -1.00 5.13 13.12
N PRO A 38 -0.09 4.30 13.68
CA PRO A 38 -0.20 2.87 13.52
C PRO A 38 -1.56 2.40 14.06
N PRO A 39 -2.27 1.51 13.36
CA PRO A 39 -3.57 1.03 13.82
C PRO A 39 -3.43 0.36 15.19
N SER A 40 -4.35 0.67 16.08
CA SER A 40 -4.40 0.09 17.42
C SER A 40 -4.70 -1.40 17.35
N LYS A 41 -4.27 -2.14 18.37
CA LYS A 41 -4.56 -3.56 18.52
C LYS A 41 -6.07 -3.86 18.51
N PHE A 42 -6.88 -2.94 19.05
CA PHE A 42 -8.34 -3.05 19.04
C PHE A 42 -8.91 -2.93 17.62
N GLU A 43 -8.47 -1.95 16.84
CA GLU A 43 -8.87 -1.78 15.44
C GLU A 43 -8.48 -2.99 14.59
N ILE A 44 -7.27 -3.49 14.76
CA ILE A 44 -6.78 -4.69 14.08
C ILE A 44 -7.65 -5.90 14.44
N ARG A 45 -7.93 -6.11 15.73
CA ARG A 45 -8.80 -7.21 16.19
C ARG A 45 -10.19 -7.10 15.58
N LYS A 46 -10.80 -5.91 15.61
CA LYS A 46 -12.13 -5.66 15.05
C LYS A 46 -12.18 -5.93 13.54
N ALA A 47 -11.16 -5.47 12.81
CA ALA A 47 -11.04 -5.68 11.37
C ALA A 47 -10.84 -7.17 11.01
N ILE A 48 -9.97 -7.88 11.73
CA ILE A 48 -9.73 -9.32 11.49
C ILE A 48 -10.97 -10.15 11.86
N GLN A 49 -11.67 -9.79 12.93
CA GLN A 49 -12.88 -10.51 13.35
C GLN A 49 -14.05 -10.33 12.40
N SER A 50 -14.16 -9.19 11.71
CA SER A 50 -15.22 -8.95 10.72
C SER A 50 -15.04 -9.73 9.41
N LEU A 51 -13.85 -10.31 9.19
CA LEU A 51 -13.58 -11.16 8.03
C LEU A 51 -14.41 -12.46 8.10
N LYS A 52 -14.96 -12.88 6.96
CA LYS A 52 -15.73 -14.12 6.84
C LYS A 52 -14.80 -15.33 6.80
N ASN A 53 -15.15 -16.38 7.54
CA ASN A 53 -14.48 -17.68 7.50
C ASN A 53 -14.74 -18.41 6.17
N GLY A 54 -13.92 -19.42 5.87
CA GLY A 54 -14.06 -20.25 4.67
C GLY A 54 -13.72 -19.52 3.36
N LYS A 55 -12.99 -18.42 3.44
CA LYS A 55 -12.44 -17.73 2.26
C LYS A 55 -11.09 -18.34 1.91
N ALA A 56 -10.83 -18.50 0.62
CA ALA A 56 -9.52 -18.93 0.13
C ALA A 56 -8.44 -17.91 0.57
N GLY A 57 -7.27 -18.42 0.93
CA GLY A 57 -6.11 -17.59 1.19
C GLY A 57 -5.69 -16.81 -0.06
N GLY A 58 -4.95 -15.72 0.14
CA GLY A 58 -4.37 -14.95 -0.96
C GLY A 58 -3.23 -15.71 -1.63
N ILE A 59 -2.36 -14.98 -2.34
CA ILE A 59 -1.14 -15.53 -2.93
C ILE A 59 -0.17 -16.12 -1.89
N ASP A 60 -0.32 -15.68 -0.64
CA ASP A 60 0.41 -16.19 0.53
C ASP A 60 -0.14 -17.53 1.05
N ASN A 61 -1.30 -17.98 0.54
CA ASN A 61 -2.04 -19.16 1.00
C ASN A 61 -2.41 -19.10 2.50
N ILE A 62 -2.51 -17.90 3.09
CA ILE A 62 -2.85 -17.75 4.51
C ILE A 62 -4.37 -17.62 4.65
N PRO A 63 -5.06 -18.56 5.33
CA PRO A 63 -6.50 -18.49 5.54
C PRO A 63 -6.87 -17.47 6.63
N VAL A 64 -8.12 -16.97 6.56
CA VAL A 64 -8.65 -15.98 7.52
C VAL A 64 -8.61 -16.51 8.96
N GLU A 65 -8.83 -17.80 9.15
CA GLU A 65 -8.79 -18.48 10.43
C GLU A 65 -7.42 -18.39 11.09
N ALA A 66 -6.34 -18.49 10.30
CA ALA A 66 -4.97 -18.32 10.78
C ALA A 66 -4.68 -16.85 11.14
N MET A 67 -5.27 -15.90 10.43
CA MET A 67 -5.14 -14.47 10.78
C MET A 67 -5.86 -14.16 12.10
N LYS A 68 -7.02 -14.80 12.35
CA LYS A 68 -7.79 -14.64 13.60
C LYS A 68 -7.05 -15.14 14.83
N SER A 69 -6.20 -16.16 14.70
CA SER A 69 -5.37 -16.67 15.81
C SER A 69 -4.07 -15.89 16.02
N THR A 70 -3.63 -15.09 15.05
CA THR A 70 -2.30 -14.43 15.05
C THR A 70 -2.35 -12.90 15.15
N ILE A 71 -3.35 -12.34 15.84
CA ILE A 71 -3.56 -10.89 15.99
C ILE A 71 -2.31 -10.14 16.50
N GLU A 72 -1.56 -10.72 17.46
CA GLU A 72 -0.33 -10.10 18.00
C GLU A 72 0.75 -9.94 16.92
N ILE A 73 0.90 -10.98 16.10
CA ILE A 73 1.90 -11.04 15.03
C ILE A 73 1.55 -10.01 13.95
N VAL A 74 0.27 -9.91 13.59
CA VAL A 74 -0.22 -8.88 12.65
C VAL A 74 0.05 -7.47 13.18
N HIS A 75 -0.22 -7.23 14.47
CA HIS A 75 0.07 -5.93 15.10
C HIS A 75 1.57 -5.58 15.09
N TYR A 76 2.44 -6.57 15.36
CA TYR A 76 3.89 -6.40 15.22
C TYR A 76 4.26 -6.02 13.79
N PHE A 77 3.86 -6.80 12.78
CA PHE A 77 4.23 -6.52 11.38
C PHE A 77 3.72 -5.17 10.89
N LEU A 78 2.49 -4.78 11.24
CA LEU A 78 1.93 -3.47 10.84
C LEU A 78 2.70 -2.31 11.48
N ARG A 79 3.18 -2.46 12.73
CA ARG A 79 3.97 -1.42 13.41
C ARG A 79 5.38 -1.30 12.84
N TYR A 80 6.04 -2.42 12.54
CA TYR A 80 7.42 -2.44 12.04
C TYR A 80 7.52 -2.16 10.54
N GLY A 81 6.62 -2.72 9.73
CA GLY A 81 6.59 -2.51 8.27
C GLY A 81 6.32 -1.05 7.91
N ARG A 82 5.48 -0.35 8.68
CA ARG A 82 5.18 1.06 8.44
C ARG A 82 6.37 1.99 8.67
N LYS A 83 7.21 1.72 9.67
CA LYS A 83 8.46 2.49 9.87
C LYS A 83 9.36 2.40 8.64
N LYS A 84 9.54 1.19 8.10
CA LYS A 84 10.39 0.96 6.93
C LYS A 84 9.81 1.57 5.66
N MET A 85 8.47 1.54 5.49
CA MET A 85 7.80 2.24 4.39
C MET A 85 8.02 3.76 4.49
N CYS A 86 7.74 4.39 5.65
CA CYS A 86 7.96 5.83 5.85
C CYS A 86 9.40 6.28 5.53
N LEU A 87 10.41 5.48 5.90
CA LEU A 87 11.81 5.74 5.56
C LEU A 87 12.07 5.71 4.04
N MET A 88 11.39 4.84 3.29
CA MET A 88 11.57 4.72 1.83
C MET A 88 10.81 5.77 1.01
N ILE A 89 9.72 6.32 1.52
CA ILE A 89 8.95 7.42 0.89
C ILE A 89 9.42 8.82 1.30
N GLY A 90 10.49 8.94 2.10
CA GLY A 90 11.13 10.23 2.37
C GLY A 90 10.21 11.27 3.03
N LYS A 91 9.28 10.85 3.89
CA LYS A 91 8.59 11.81 4.77
C LYS A 91 9.58 12.26 5.84
N ARG A 92 10.22 13.40 5.57
CA ARG A 92 10.86 14.26 6.57
C ARG A 92 9.86 14.46 7.71
N ASP A 93 10.26 14.09 8.90
CA ASP A 93 9.59 14.46 10.14
C ASP A 93 9.18 15.94 10.06
N SER A 94 7.89 16.17 10.05
CA SER A 94 7.29 17.49 10.18
C SER A 94 6.26 17.33 11.29
N LEU A 95 6.67 17.83 12.46
CA LEU A 95 5.95 18.08 13.71
C LEU A 95 4.47 17.70 13.78
#